data_AF-A0A959X8R2-F1
#
_entry.id   AF-A0A959X8R2-F1
#
_cell.length_a   1.000
_cell.length_b   1.000
_cell.length_c   1.000
_cell.angle_alpha   90.00
_cell.angle_beta   90.00
_cell.angle_gamma   90.00
#
_symmetry.space_group_name_H-M   'P 1'
#
loop_
_entity.id
_entity.type
_entity.pdbx_description
1 polymer ?
#
loop_
_entity_poly.entity_id
_entity_poly.type
_entity_poly.pdbx_seq_one_letter_code
_entity_poly.pdbx_strand_id
1 'polypeptide(L)'
;MGIADVLGKIAGDKPVVLELDLARGVLVTRPTNPFEAVRVINSPTLGALRTNLRDAARDDRVVGLIVHAVPSSVELAYLEEVAALVEEFGASKKTMAWAESFGELTHGLAAYLVASAAQEIWLQPTGMLSVEGLELSLTLLRGLLEKAGVTPQFGQRHEYKTAANTYAADHVTGPHREMMQRIGQSLVDGVVDAVARRRGVSPEVVWEAVNASPVTPDDALRLGLIDRVGYRDEAYAATLAEWGAAPESLLFAHRYTSRSQLAKRFKPGGDKVAVVTLRGAIVTGRGGASPLGGQSAGSDVVDEHLRAALRDDDIKAVLFAVDSPGGSAVASDFIRRSVVRLREAGKPVVAHMGAVAASGGYYVSMGADEIVAQASTLTGSIGVLAGKMVTAGLYDKLGLVRETIDVGAASGTFSSAHEFSDDDWERLNRWLDRVYL
;
A
#
# COMPACT_ATOMS: atom_id res chain seq x y z
N MET A 1 29.79 30.40 -22.27
CA MET A 1 29.03 30.44 -21.00
C MET A 1 27.96 29.36 -21.10
N GLY A 2 28.07 28.30 -20.30
CA GLY A 2 27.14 27.17 -20.39
C GLY A 2 25.77 27.52 -19.84
N ILE A 3 24.71 26.83 -20.30
CA ILE A 3 23.36 26.96 -19.73
C ILE A 3 23.37 26.73 -18.20
N ALA A 4 24.30 25.89 -17.71
CA ALA A 4 24.53 25.67 -16.28
C ALA A 4 25.04 26.92 -15.53
N ASP A 5 25.91 27.74 -16.14
CA ASP A 5 26.43 28.97 -15.53
C ASP A 5 25.36 30.06 -15.45
N VAL A 6 24.47 30.10 -16.46
CA VAL A 6 23.35 31.06 -16.51
C VAL A 6 22.26 30.65 -15.51
N LEU A 7 21.96 29.35 -15.37
CA LEU A 7 21.05 28.84 -14.35
C LEU A 7 21.61 29.00 -12.92
N GLY A 8 22.92 28.88 -12.74
CA GLY A 8 23.60 29.12 -11.46
C GLY A 8 23.57 30.60 -11.02
N LYS A 9 23.52 31.56 -11.96
CA LYS A 9 23.44 32.99 -11.66
C LYS A 9 22.01 33.51 -11.44
N ILE A 10 20.99 32.82 -11.97
CA ILE A 10 19.57 33.22 -11.84
C ILE A 10 18.92 32.60 -10.58
N ALA A 11 19.35 31.40 -10.18
CA ALA A 11 18.95 30.77 -8.94
C ALA A 11 20.12 30.83 -7.95
N GLY A 12 20.21 31.90 -7.16
CA GLY A 12 21.29 32.08 -6.19
C GLY A 12 21.44 30.89 -5.23
N ASP A 13 22.62 30.77 -4.61
CA ASP A 13 22.98 29.80 -3.57
C ASP A 13 22.22 30.02 -2.25
N LYS A 14 20.93 30.31 -2.33
CA LYS A 14 20.08 30.39 -1.15
C LYS A 14 19.83 28.97 -0.62
N PRO A 15 19.91 28.76 0.71
CA PRO A 15 19.56 27.49 1.30
C PRO A 15 18.11 27.14 0.94
N VAL A 16 17.85 25.86 0.82
CA VAL A 16 16.54 25.29 0.54
C VAL A 16 16.20 24.34 1.69
N VAL A 17 15.03 24.54 2.27
CA VAL A 17 14.45 23.63 3.25
C VAL A 17 13.25 22.98 2.60
N LEU A 18 13.27 21.65 2.51
CA LEU A 18 12.15 20.93 1.91
C LEU A 18 11.02 20.75 2.92
N GLU A 19 9.79 20.80 2.45
CA GLU A 19 8.60 20.45 3.23
C GLU A 19 7.88 19.25 2.59
N LEU A 20 7.84 18.12 3.31
CA LEU A 20 6.97 16.99 3.00
C LEU A 20 5.67 17.16 3.77
N ASP A 21 4.60 17.50 3.05
CA ASP A 21 3.28 17.76 3.63
C ASP A 21 2.34 16.57 3.39
N LEU A 22 2.17 15.72 4.42
CA LEU A 22 1.30 14.54 4.32
C LEU A 22 -0.18 14.90 4.31
N ALA A 23 -0.57 16.12 4.70
CA ALA A 23 -1.95 16.59 4.58
C ALA A 23 -2.41 16.65 3.12
N ARG A 24 -1.47 16.80 2.18
CA ARG A 24 -1.73 16.74 0.74
C ARG A 24 -1.86 15.31 0.23
N GLY A 25 -1.54 14.31 1.04
CA GLY A 25 -1.50 12.90 0.67
C GLY A 25 -0.32 12.55 -0.25
N VAL A 26 -0.09 11.24 -0.42
CA VAL A 26 0.90 10.69 -1.35
C VAL A 26 0.18 9.77 -2.32
N LEU A 27 0.41 9.99 -3.61
CA LEU A 27 -0.20 9.19 -4.67
C LEU A 27 0.63 7.95 -4.95
N VAL A 28 0.04 6.79 -4.70
CA VAL A 28 0.59 5.49 -5.11
C VAL A 28 0.40 5.28 -6.61
N THR A 29 -0.72 5.76 -7.17
CA THR A 29 -1.01 5.69 -8.61
C THR A 29 -1.23 7.06 -9.20
N ARG A 30 -0.96 7.17 -10.51
CA ARG A 30 -1.32 8.36 -11.26
C ARG A 30 -2.84 8.46 -11.40
N PRO A 31 -3.41 9.67 -11.34
CA PRO A 31 -4.83 9.89 -11.60
C PRO A 31 -5.18 9.39 -13.00
N THR A 32 -6.34 8.74 -13.11
CA THR A 32 -6.76 8.09 -14.37
C THR A 32 -7.57 9.02 -15.27
N ASN A 33 -8.06 10.12 -14.72
CA ASN A 33 -8.85 11.11 -15.45
C ASN A 33 -8.55 12.55 -14.97
N PRO A 34 -8.95 13.57 -15.75
CA PRO A 34 -8.66 14.97 -15.43
C PRO A 34 -9.29 15.46 -14.12
N PHE A 35 -10.48 14.98 -13.76
CA PHE A 35 -11.15 15.39 -12.51
C PHE A 35 -10.39 14.90 -11.28
N GLU A 36 -9.94 13.64 -11.29
CA GLU A 36 -9.04 13.12 -10.27
C GLU A 36 -7.76 13.93 -10.21
N ALA A 37 -7.13 14.22 -11.37
CA ALA A 37 -5.89 14.97 -11.43
C ALA A 37 -5.97 16.37 -10.81
N VAL A 38 -7.10 17.08 -10.99
CA VAL A 38 -7.33 18.39 -10.37
C VAL A 38 -7.46 18.26 -8.85
N ARG A 39 -8.16 17.23 -8.35
CA ARG A 39 -8.32 16.99 -6.91
C ARG A 39 -7.00 16.71 -6.19
N VAL A 40 -6.03 16.12 -6.89
CA VAL A 40 -4.74 15.69 -6.32
C VAL A 40 -3.54 16.47 -6.87
N ILE A 41 -3.76 17.65 -7.45
CA ILE A 41 -2.75 18.41 -8.19
C ILE A 41 -1.50 18.78 -7.36
N ASN A 42 -1.63 18.81 -6.03
CA ASN A 42 -0.56 19.13 -5.09
C ASN A 42 -0.02 17.90 -4.34
N SER A 43 -0.53 16.70 -4.63
CA SER A 43 -0.14 15.44 -3.99
C SER A 43 1.02 14.82 -4.78
N PRO A 44 2.23 14.66 -4.18
CA PRO A 44 3.33 13.97 -4.87
C PRO A 44 2.98 12.52 -5.15
N THR A 45 3.46 11.98 -6.27
CA THR A 45 3.56 10.52 -6.42
C THR A 45 4.70 9.99 -5.56
N LEU A 46 4.56 8.78 -5.02
CA LEU A 46 5.61 8.14 -4.22
C LEU A 46 6.93 8.02 -5.00
N GLY A 47 6.85 7.69 -6.30
CA GLY A 47 8.03 7.67 -7.18
C GLY A 47 8.70 9.04 -7.37
N ALA A 48 7.92 10.11 -7.46
CA ALA A 48 8.46 11.47 -7.52
C ALA A 48 9.12 11.85 -6.18
N LEU A 49 8.47 11.53 -5.05
CA LEU A 49 9.01 11.79 -3.72
C LEU A 49 10.36 11.08 -3.52
N ARG A 50 10.43 9.78 -3.88
CA ARG A 50 11.65 8.98 -3.85
C ARG A 50 12.79 9.63 -4.65
N THR A 51 12.48 10.08 -5.87
CA THR A 51 13.49 10.72 -6.74
C THR A 51 13.93 12.07 -6.17
N ASN A 52 12.98 12.89 -5.72
CA ASN A 52 13.24 14.24 -5.23
C ASN A 52 14.04 14.22 -3.93
N LEU A 53 13.69 13.38 -2.96
CA LEU A 53 14.40 13.31 -1.67
C LEU A 53 15.81 12.77 -1.85
N ARG A 54 16.03 11.74 -2.69
CA ARG A 54 17.36 11.20 -2.95
C ARG A 54 18.28 12.18 -3.67
N ASP A 55 17.75 12.94 -4.62
CA ASP A 55 18.52 13.98 -5.29
C ASP A 55 18.81 15.14 -4.33
N ALA A 56 17.81 15.55 -3.53
CA ALA A 56 17.94 16.63 -2.57
C ALA A 56 18.95 16.31 -1.45
N ALA A 57 19.03 15.06 -0.99
CA ALA A 57 20.03 14.61 -0.03
C ALA A 57 21.47 14.85 -0.51
N ARG A 58 21.69 14.93 -1.83
CA ARG A 58 23.00 15.17 -2.47
C ARG A 58 23.18 16.61 -2.96
N ASP A 59 22.20 17.48 -2.78
CA ASP A 59 22.26 18.89 -3.20
C ASP A 59 22.73 19.74 -2.02
N ASP A 60 23.86 20.42 -2.18
CA ASP A 60 24.45 21.26 -1.11
C ASP A 60 23.57 22.45 -0.73
N ARG A 61 22.68 22.88 -1.63
CA ARG A 61 21.71 23.94 -1.33
C ARG A 61 20.63 23.46 -0.38
N VAL A 62 20.33 22.17 -0.37
CA VAL A 62 19.30 21.59 0.50
C VAL A 62 19.92 21.38 1.88
N VAL A 63 19.41 22.10 2.88
CA VAL A 63 19.96 22.09 4.24
C VAL A 63 19.18 21.18 5.19
N GLY A 64 17.90 20.88 4.88
CA GLY A 64 17.09 19.97 5.68
C GLY A 64 15.70 19.71 5.12
N LEU A 65 14.96 18.84 5.81
CA LEU A 65 13.58 18.44 5.48
C LEU A 65 12.69 18.56 6.71
N ILE A 66 11.62 19.35 6.58
CA ILE A 66 10.50 19.38 7.52
C ILE A 66 9.41 18.43 7.04
N VAL A 67 8.90 17.58 7.92
CA VAL A 67 7.80 16.66 7.66
C VAL A 67 6.58 17.13 8.44
N HIS A 68 5.56 17.61 7.73
CA HIS A 68 4.25 17.84 8.33
C HIS A 68 3.51 16.50 8.38
N ALA A 69 3.57 15.85 9.55
CA ALA A 69 3.26 14.45 9.75
C ALA A 69 1.86 14.24 10.33
N VAL A 70 0.84 14.46 9.50
CA VAL A 70 -0.57 14.29 9.89
C VAL A 70 -1.15 12.95 9.42
N PRO A 71 -2.21 12.44 10.08
CA PRO A 71 -2.98 11.31 9.57
C PRO A 71 -3.41 11.53 8.11
N SER A 72 -3.25 10.49 7.29
CA SER A 72 -3.60 10.52 5.87
C SER A 72 -4.28 9.21 5.44
N SER A 73 -4.93 9.20 4.28
CA SER A 73 -5.60 8.01 3.73
C SER A 73 -4.65 7.04 3.02
N VAL A 74 -3.32 7.21 3.18
CA VAL A 74 -2.30 6.36 2.57
C VAL A 74 -2.15 5.08 3.39
N GLU A 75 -2.08 3.93 2.72
CA GLU A 75 -1.92 2.64 3.38
C GLU A 75 -0.56 2.54 4.11
N LEU A 76 -0.52 1.83 5.24
CA LEU A 76 0.64 1.75 6.13
C LEU A 76 1.94 1.34 5.41
N ALA A 77 1.89 0.36 4.51
CA ALA A 77 3.06 -0.09 3.74
C ALA A 77 3.70 1.02 2.91
N TYR A 78 2.90 1.93 2.35
CA TYR A 78 3.42 3.07 1.61
C TYR A 78 3.96 4.15 2.56
N LEU A 79 3.37 4.32 3.75
CA LEU A 79 3.90 5.20 4.79
C LEU A 79 5.21 4.66 5.39
N GLU A 80 5.41 3.34 5.48
CA GLU A 80 6.70 2.73 5.81
C GLU A 80 7.77 3.10 4.78
N GLU A 81 7.43 3.09 3.48
CA GLU A 81 8.34 3.57 2.44
C GLU A 81 8.66 5.07 2.61
N VAL A 82 7.65 5.91 2.89
CA VAL A 82 7.86 7.33 3.16
C VAL A 82 8.76 7.54 4.38
N ALA A 83 8.52 6.82 5.47
CA ALA A 83 9.35 6.86 6.68
C ALA A 83 10.80 6.46 6.36
N ALA A 84 11.01 5.40 5.57
CA ALA A 84 12.34 4.99 5.14
C ALA A 84 13.04 6.06 4.28
N LEU A 85 12.31 6.79 3.44
CA LEU A 85 12.87 7.91 2.67
C LEU A 85 13.26 9.10 3.56
N VAL A 86 12.48 9.38 4.61
CA VAL A 86 12.81 10.41 5.60
C VAL A 86 14.07 10.00 6.39
N GLU A 87 14.15 8.74 6.82
CA GLU A 87 15.31 8.16 7.52
C GLU A 87 16.58 8.17 6.63
N GLU A 88 16.46 7.76 5.35
CA GLU A 88 17.55 7.82 4.36
C GLU A 88 18.05 9.25 4.15
N PHE A 89 17.14 10.23 4.05
CA PHE A 89 17.49 11.65 3.95
C PHE A 89 18.21 12.14 5.21
N GLY A 90 17.68 11.79 6.38
CA GLY A 90 18.23 12.11 7.71
C GLY A 90 19.63 11.55 7.98
N ALA A 91 20.07 10.54 7.23
CA ALA A 91 21.44 10.03 7.33
C ALA A 91 22.50 11.04 6.85
N SER A 92 22.11 12.05 6.07
CA SER A 92 23.03 13.03 5.46
C SER A 92 22.67 14.50 5.69
N LYS A 93 21.41 14.77 6.06
CA LYS A 93 20.85 16.13 6.22
C LYS A 93 20.00 16.18 7.49
N LYS A 94 19.64 17.39 7.93
CA LYS A 94 18.79 17.58 9.11
C LYS A 94 17.32 17.25 8.80
N THR A 95 16.60 16.65 9.74
CA THR A 95 15.17 16.35 9.60
C THR A 95 14.38 16.72 10.86
N MET A 96 13.22 17.35 10.67
CA MET A 96 12.27 17.67 11.74
C MET A 96 10.88 17.25 11.31
N ALA A 97 10.09 16.66 12.21
CA ALA A 97 8.67 16.41 12.02
C ALA A 97 7.84 17.30 12.95
N TRP A 98 6.70 17.77 12.46
CA TRP A 98 5.74 18.53 13.24
C TRP A 98 4.31 18.07 12.92
N ALA A 99 3.44 18.07 13.93
CA ALA A 99 2.01 17.83 13.78
C ALA A 99 1.20 18.68 14.76
N GLU A 100 0.00 19.13 14.36
CA GLU A 100 -1.02 19.61 15.28
C GLU A 100 -1.38 18.51 16.29
N SER A 101 -1.50 17.29 15.77
CA SER A 101 -1.83 16.12 16.56
C SER A 101 -1.51 14.85 15.75
N PHE A 102 -1.00 13.82 16.40
CA PHE A 102 -0.94 12.49 15.80
C PHE A 102 -2.27 11.80 16.07
N GLY A 103 -3.33 12.23 15.38
CA GLY A 103 -4.71 11.82 15.64
C GLY A 103 -5.42 12.70 16.67
N GLU A 104 -6.75 12.74 16.64
CA GLU A 104 -7.59 13.46 17.61
C GLU A 104 -8.74 12.56 18.02
N LEU A 105 -8.52 11.68 19.00
CA LEU A 105 -9.42 10.55 19.31
C LEU A 105 -9.68 9.64 18.09
N THR A 106 -8.69 9.60 17.19
CA THR A 106 -8.66 8.87 15.93
C THR A 106 -7.25 8.36 15.69
N HIS A 107 -7.10 7.42 14.75
CA HIS A 107 -5.84 6.72 14.53
C HIS A 107 -4.69 7.62 14.07
N GLY A 108 -3.64 7.73 14.90
CA GLY A 108 -2.42 8.49 14.62
C GLY A 108 -1.17 7.64 14.38
N LEU A 109 -1.23 6.33 14.65
CA LEU A 109 -0.07 5.42 14.64
C LEU A 109 0.76 5.51 13.35
N ALA A 110 0.09 5.53 12.18
CA ALA A 110 0.77 5.57 10.89
C ALA A 110 1.46 6.91 10.60
N ALA A 111 0.86 8.03 11.03
CA ALA A 111 1.48 9.35 10.90
C ALA A 111 2.68 9.49 11.84
N TYR A 112 2.53 9.01 13.07
CA TYR A 112 3.61 9.00 14.04
C TYR A 112 4.77 8.07 13.61
N LEU A 113 4.50 6.94 12.95
CA LEU A 113 5.54 6.12 12.34
C LEU A 113 6.41 6.93 11.36
N VAL A 114 5.81 7.79 10.53
CA VAL A 114 6.57 8.67 9.62
C VAL A 114 7.32 9.75 10.40
N ALA A 115 6.68 10.39 11.38
CA ALA A 115 7.33 11.39 12.22
C ALA A 115 8.55 10.83 12.96
N SER A 116 8.44 9.59 13.46
CA SER A 116 9.53 8.91 14.17
C SER A 116 10.80 8.77 13.34
N ALA A 117 10.71 8.81 12.01
CA ALA A 117 11.88 8.76 11.13
C ALA A 117 12.65 10.08 11.04
N ALA A 118 12.09 11.19 11.53
CA ALA A 118 12.80 12.45 11.66
C ALA A 118 13.70 12.46 12.91
N GLN A 119 14.78 13.24 12.87
CA GLN A 119 15.72 13.38 13.99
C GLN A 119 15.07 14.12 15.17
N GLU A 120 14.15 15.04 14.89
CA GLU A 120 13.43 15.83 15.90
C GLU A 120 11.92 15.82 15.62
N ILE A 121 11.09 15.71 16.65
CA ILE A 121 9.64 15.72 16.58
C ILE A 121 9.06 16.79 17.50
N TRP A 122 8.28 17.67 16.91
CA TRP A 122 7.48 18.66 17.60
C TRP A 122 6.00 18.27 17.59
N LEU A 123 5.33 18.49 18.71
CA LEU A 123 3.88 18.31 18.84
C LEU A 123 3.24 19.61 19.35
N GLN A 124 2.08 19.98 18.82
CA GLN A 124 1.37 21.16 19.30
C GLN A 124 0.89 20.99 20.77
N PRO A 125 0.86 22.06 21.60
CA PRO A 125 0.49 21.96 23.01
C PRO A 125 -0.88 21.35 23.30
N THR A 126 -1.85 21.57 22.42
CA THR A 126 -3.22 21.03 22.56
C THR A 126 -3.44 19.72 21.80
N GLY A 127 -2.40 19.23 21.12
CA GLY A 127 -2.45 17.98 20.38
C GLY A 127 -2.41 16.77 21.30
N MET A 128 -2.42 15.59 20.69
CA MET A 128 -2.23 14.32 21.37
C MET A 128 -1.41 13.37 20.50
N LEU A 129 -0.76 12.43 21.17
CA LEU A 129 -0.10 11.29 20.54
C LEU A 129 -1.06 10.09 20.61
N SER A 130 -1.86 9.90 19.56
CA SER A 130 -2.76 8.74 19.41
C SER A 130 -2.03 7.59 18.71
N VAL A 131 -1.39 6.76 19.52
CA VAL A 131 -0.63 5.56 19.11
C VAL A 131 -1.32 4.29 19.57
N GLU A 132 -2.66 4.27 19.58
CA GLU A 132 -3.41 3.10 20.00
C GLU A 132 -3.10 1.88 19.12
N GLY A 133 -3.29 0.71 19.71
CA GLY A 133 -3.19 -0.56 19.00
C GLY A 133 -4.30 -0.74 17.97
N LEU A 134 -4.34 -1.92 17.35
CA LEU A 134 -5.30 -2.23 16.30
C LEU A 134 -6.49 -3.04 16.86
N GLU A 135 -7.71 -2.55 16.62
CA GLU A 135 -8.91 -3.36 16.75
C GLU A 135 -9.25 -4.00 15.40
N LEU A 136 -9.37 -5.33 15.37
CA LEU A 136 -9.81 -6.08 14.21
C LEU A 136 -11.22 -6.61 14.45
N SER A 137 -12.19 -6.13 13.67
CA SER A 137 -13.58 -6.58 13.74
C SER A 137 -13.92 -7.48 12.56
N LEU A 138 -14.48 -8.66 12.85
CA LEU A 138 -14.93 -9.63 11.86
C LEU A 138 -16.46 -9.73 11.90
N THR A 139 -17.10 -9.38 10.80
CA THR A 139 -18.56 -9.54 10.64
C THR A 139 -18.86 -10.73 9.75
N LEU A 140 -19.67 -11.67 10.24
CA LEU A 140 -20.16 -12.81 9.46
C LEU A 140 -21.60 -12.57 9.01
N LEU A 141 -21.86 -12.83 7.73
CA LEU A 141 -23.10 -12.52 7.05
C LEU A 141 -23.99 -13.75 6.84
N ARG A 142 -23.56 -14.95 7.21
CA ARG A 142 -24.32 -16.18 6.99
C ARG A 142 -25.75 -16.09 7.50
N GLY A 143 -25.94 -15.68 8.75
CA GLY A 143 -27.27 -15.55 9.34
C GLY A 143 -28.17 -14.50 8.65
N LEU A 144 -27.57 -13.44 8.07
CA LEU A 144 -28.30 -12.48 7.24
C LEU A 144 -28.71 -13.10 5.90
N LEU A 145 -27.78 -13.80 5.25
CA LEU A 145 -28.00 -14.46 3.96
C LEU A 145 -29.11 -15.52 4.08
N GLU A 146 -29.06 -16.38 5.09
CA GLU A 146 -30.10 -17.39 5.37
C GLU A 146 -31.47 -16.74 5.60
N LYS A 147 -31.52 -15.65 6.38
CA LYS A 147 -32.75 -14.85 6.57
C LYS A 147 -33.25 -14.23 5.26
N ALA A 148 -32.37 -13.87 4.33
CA ALA A 148 -32.74 -13.43 2.99
C ALA A 148 -33.13 -14.58 2.05
N GLY A 149 -32.91 -15.84 2.42
CA GLY A 149 -33.12 -17.00 1.54
C GLY A 149 -31.96 -17.24 0.56
N VAL A 150 -30.77 -16.75 0.90
CA VAL A 150 -29.54 -16.95 0.14
C VAL A 150 -28.66 -17.96 0.88
N THR A 151 -28.30 -19.06 0.21
CA THR A 151 -27.45 -20.12 0.77
C THR A 151 -26.05 -20.03 0.16
N PRO A 152 -25.02 -19.65 0.95
CA PRO A 152 -23.64 -19.63 0.48
C PRO A 152 -23.06 -21.05 0.38
N GLN A 153 -22.48 -21.43 -0.76
CA GLN A 153 -21.80 -22.71 -0.96
C GLN A 153 -20.40 -22.50 -1.52
N PHE A 154 -19.38 -22.76 -0.70
CA PHE A 154 -17.98 -22.55 -1.03
C PHE A 154 -17.13 -23.76 -0.67
N GLY A 155 -16.26 -24.16 -1.58
CA GLY A 155 -15.14 -25.06 -1.30
C GLY A 155 -13.86 -24.24 -1.16
N GLN A 156 -12.97 -24.67 -0.28
CA GLN A 156 -11.65 -24.09 -0.10
C GLN A 156 -10.58 -25.17 0.09
N ARG A 157 -9.31 -24.76 -0.01
CA ARG A 157 -8.16 -25.58 0.37
C ARG A 157 -7.44 -24.92 1.54
N HIS A 158 -7.34 -25.68 2.63
CA HIS A 158 -6.76 -25.32 3.93
C HIS A 158 -7.59 -24.33 4.75
N GLU A 159 -7.39 -24.40 6.06
CA GLU A 159 -8.17 -23.79 7.11
C GLU A 159 -7.97 -22.26 7.23
N TYR A 160 -6.82 -21.75 6.79
CA TYR A 160 -6.50 -20.32 6.79
C TYR A 160 -6.97 -19.60 5.51
N LYS A 161 -7.59 -20.29 4.55
CA LYS A 161 -8.19 -19.64 3.38
C LYS A 161 -9.58 -19.09 3.69
N THR A 162 -9.65 -18.09 4.56
CA THR A 162 -10.88 -17.68 5.26
C THR A 162 -11.76 -16.67 4.54
N ALA A 163 -11.42 -16.22 3.32
CA ALA A 163 -12.18 -15.14 2.67
C ALA A 163 -13.66 -15.51 2.41
N ALA A 164 -13.99 -16.80 2.28
CA ALA A 164 -15.38 -17.26 2.19
C ALA A 164 -16.12 -17.27 3.56
N ASN A 165 -15.40 -17.25 4.69
CA ASN A 165 -15.99 -17.35 6.03
C ASN A 165 -16.95 -16.20 6.30
N THR A 166 -16.65 -14.99 5.82
CA THR A 166 -17.55 -13.83 5.90
C THR A 166 -18.97 -14.15 5.43
N TYR A 167 -19.12 -15.05 4.47
CA TYR A 167 -20.42 -15.43 3.93
C TYR A 167 -20.90 -16.79 4.43
N ALA A 168 -20.01 -17.78 4.52
CA ALA A 168 -20.36 -19.18 4.70
C ALA A 168 -20.19 -19.72 6.14
N ALA A 169 -19.42 -19.04 6.99
CA ALA A 169 -19.19 -19.49 8.36
C ALA A 169 -20.32 -19.01 9.28
N ASP A 170 -20.74 -19.89 10.19
CA ASP A 170 -21.72 -19.63 11.25
C ASP A 170 -21.09 -18.93 12.46
N HIS A 171 -19.79 -19.13 12.69
CA HIS A 171 -19.01 -18.47 13.73
C HIS A 171 -17.56 -18.22 13.25
N VAL A 172 -16.84 -17.34 13.97
CA VAL A 172 -15.42 -17.10 13.67
C VAL A 172 -14.61 -18.33 14.09
N THR A 173 -14.20 -19.11 13.09
CA THR A 173 -13.40 -20.34 13.27
C THR A 173 -12.08 -20.06 14.01
N GLY A 174 -11.54 -21.07 14.71
CA GLY A 174 -10.23 -20.99 15.37
C GLY A 174 -9.11 -20.44 14.47
N PRO A 175 -8.85 -21.06 13.29
CA PRO A 175 -7.83 -20.60 12.34
C PRO A 175 -8.03 -19.17 11.84
N HIS A 176 -9.28 -18.76 11.59
CA HIS A 176 -9.58 -17.36 11.21
C HIS A 176 -9.22 -16.37 12.32
N ARG A 177 -9.59 -16.67 13.57
CA ARG A 177 -9.26 -15.84 14.73
C ARG A 177 -7.75 -15.75 14.93
N GLU A 178 -7.08 -16.89 14.92
CA GLU A 178 -5.62 -16.97 15.09
C GLU A 178 -4.89 -16.15 14.02
N MET A 179 -5.25 -16.33 12.75
CA MET A 179 -4.65 -15.59 11.64
C MET A 179 -4.80 -14.08 11.82
N MET A 180 -6.02 -13.61 12.08
CA MET A 180 -6.27 -12.17 12.24
C MET A 180 -5.54 -11.61 13.47
N GLN A 181 -5.51 -12.34 14.58
CA GLN A 181 -4.75 -11.94 15.77
C GLN A 181 -3.24 -11.84 15.47
N ARG A 182 -2.67 -12.83 14.77
CA ARG A 182 -1.25 -12.81 14.39
C ARG A 182 -0.91 -11.67 13.43
N ILE A 183 -1.76 -11.40 12.45
CA ILE A 183 -1.60 -10.27 11.53
C ILE A 183 -1.65 -8.95 12.31
N GLY A 184 -2.68 -8.74 13.13
CA GLY A 184 -2.82 -7.51 13.92
C GLY A 184 -1.66 -7.28 14.88
N GLN A 185 -1.24 -8.33 15.60
CA GLN A 185 -0.10 -8.24 16.53
C GLN A 185 1.19 -7.89 15.79
N SER A 186 1.47 -8.56 14.66
CA SER A 186 2.71 -8.32 13.90
C SER A 186 2.80 -6.90 13.36
N LEU A 187 1.66 -6.30 12.98
CA LEU A 187 1.60 -4.90 12.54
C LEU A 187 1.95 -3.94 13.67
N VAL A 188 1.34 -4.13 14.85
CA VAL A 188 1.60 -3.24 16.00
C VAL A 188 3.02 -3.42 16.52
N ASP A 189 3.49 -4.67 16.68
CA ASP A 189 4.87 -4.97 17.08
C ASP A 189 5.89 -4.29 16.15
N GLY A 190 5.68 -4.39 14.83
CA GLY A 190 6.58 -3.79 13.85
C GLY A 190 6.66 -2.27 13.96
N VAL A 191 5.54 -1.59 14.22
CA VAL A 191 5.54 -0.14 14.46
C VAL A 191 6.20 0.21 15.78
N VAL A 192 5.90 -0.53 16.85
CA VAL A 192 6.52 -0.36 18.17
C VAL A 192 8.03 -0.47 18.08
N ASP A 193 8.54 -1.52 17.44
CA ASP A 193 9.98 -1.75 17.26
C ASP A 193 10.64 -0.64 16.45
N ALA A 194 9.98 -0.18 15.38
CA ALA A 194 10.48 0.91 14.56
C ALA A 194 10.57 2.24 15.35
N VAL A 195 9.52 2.58 16.10
CA VAL A 195 9.48 3.77 16.97
C VAL A 195 10.53 3.67 18.06
N ALA A 196 10.60 2.55 18.79
CA ALA A 196 11.54 2.33 19.88
C ALA A 196 12.99 2.55 19.41
N ARG A 197 13.36 1.92 18.28
CA ARG A 197 14.68 2.09 17.65
C ARG A 197 14.99 3.55 17.33
N ARG A 198 14.05 4.25 16.68
CA ARG A 198 14.28 5.61 16.17
C ARG A 198 14.29 6.66 17.29
N ARG A 199 13.48 6.45 18.33
CA ARG A 199 13.39 7.34 19.50
C ARG A 199 14.44 7.03 20.58
N GLY A 200 15.15 5.90 20.47
CA GLY A 200 16.15 5.49 21.44
C GLY A 200 15.56 5.09 22.80
N VAL A 201 14.31 4.62 22.80
CA VAL A 201 13.59 4.13 23.99
C VAL A 201 13.39 2.63 23.90
N SER A 202 13.01 1.98 25.00
CA SER A 202 12.71 0.55 24.97
C SER A 202 11.32 0.27 24.36
N PRO A 203 11.08 -0.89 23.74
CA PRO A 203 9.75 -1.27 23.26
C PRO A 203 8.67 -1.21 24.33
N GLU A 204 9.01 -1.47 25.60
CA GLU A 204 8.08 -1.40 26.73
C GLU A 204 7.56 0.02 26.97
N VAL A 205 8.40 1.05 26.76
CA VAL A 205 7.98 2.46 26.86
C VAL A 205 6.97 2.81 25.76
N VAL A 206 7.18 2.31 24.54
CA VAL A 206 6.24 2.52 23.45
C VAL A 206 4.93 1.77 23.74
N TRP A 207 4.99 0.54 24.26
CA TRP A 207 3.80 -0.20 24.69
C TRP A 207 3.06 0.47 25.85
N GLU A 208 3.75 1.12 26.78
CA GLU A 208 3.11 1.96 27.80
C GLU A 208 2.27 3.06 27.15
N ALA A 209 2.83 3.77 26.17
CA ALA A 209 2.11 4.78 25.42
C ALA A 209 0.95 4.23 24.58
N VAL A 210 1.13 3.06 23.95
CA VAL A 210 0.06 2.37 23.19
C VAL A 210 -1.12 2.05 24.12
N ASN A 211 -0.85 1.52 25.32
CA ASN A 211 -1.88 1.13 26.28
C ASN A 211 -2.52 2.33 27.00
N ALA A 212 -1.81 3.45 27.11
CA ALA A 212 -2.29 4.70 27.69
C ALA A 212 -2.84 5.69 26.65
N SER A 213 -2.88 5.31 25.36
CA SER A 213 -3.29 6.20 24.27
C SER A 213 -4.71 6.73 24.47
N PRO A 214 -4.98 8.03 24.21
CA PRO A 214 -4.05 9.03 23.72
C PRO A 214 -3.10 9.58 24.80
N VAL A 215 -1.84 9.81 24.44
CA VAL A 215 -0.83 10.39 25.34
C VAL A 215 -0.76 11.91 25.15
N THR A 216 -0.68 12.66 26.26
CA THR A 216 -0.56 14.13 26.23
C THR A 216 0.82 14.56 25.72
N PRO A 217 1.01 15.78 25.18
CA PRO A 217 2.32 16.24 24.74
C PRO A 217 3.37 16.26 25.86
N ASP A 218 2.98 16.63 27.08
CA ASP A 218 3.88 16.64 28.25
C ASP A 218 4.34 15.22 28.62
N ASP A 219 3.42 14.25 28.59
CA ASP A 219 3.76 12.84 28.83
C ASP A 219 4.58 12.24 27.70
N ALA A 220 4.26 12.55 26.44
CA ALA A 220 5.03 12.11 25.29
C ALA A 220 6.48 12.63 25.34
N LEU A 221 6.67 13.88 25.78
CA LEU A 221 7.99 14.47 26.00
C LEU A 221 8.73 13.76 27.14
N ARG A 222 8.04 13.52 28.27
CA ARG A 222 8.60 12.79 29.43
C ARG A 222 9.02 11.36 29.09
N LEU A 223 8.28 10.69 28.21
CA LEU A 223 8.57 9.34 27.72
C LEU A 223 9.62 9.31 26.60
N GLY A 224 10.08 10.46 26.10
CA GLY A 224 11.05 10.54 24.99
C GLY A 224 10.47 10.25 23.60
N LEU A 225 9.14 10.20 23.49
CA LEU A 225 8.41 9.92 22.25
C LEU A 225 8.31 11.15 21.33
N ILE A 226 8.49 12.35 21.87
CA ILE A 226 8.70 13.59 21.12
C ILE A 226 9.86 14.37 21.72
N ASP A 227 10.34 15.40 21.01
CA ASP A 227 11.48 16.21 21.44
C ASP A 227 11.04 17.57 22.00
N ARG A 228 9.97 18.15 21.45
CA ARG A 228 9.51 19.48 21.81
C ARG A 228 8.00 19.64 21.67
N VAL A 229 7.47 20.61 22.42
CA VAL A 229 6.08 21.04 22.34
C VAL A 229 6.06 22.49 21.84
N GLY A 230 5.26 22.77 20.81
CA GLY A 230 5.16 24.12 20.23
C GLY A 230 4.24 24.21 19.02
N TYR A 231 3.72 25.41 18.76
CA TYR A 231 2.87 25.69 17.60
C TYR A 231 3.68 25.66 16.29
N ARG A 232 2.98 25.57 15.15
CA ARG A 232 3.64 25.43 13.84
C ARG A 232 4.62 26.54 13.55
N ASP A 233 4.22 27.78 13.80
CA ASP A 233 5.04 28.97 13.60
C ASP A 233 6.29 28.97 14.49
N GLU A 234 6.15 28.58 15.76
CA GLU A 234 7.25 28.44 16.71
C GLU A 234 8.25 27.35 16.26
N ALA A 235 7.74 26.15 15.94
CA ALA A 235 8.55 25.01 15.51
C ALA A 235 9.30 25.32 14.20
N TYR A 236 8.63 25.91 13.22
CA TYR A 236 9.23 26.26 11.93
C TYR A 236 10.24 27.39 12.09
N ALA A 237 9.93 28.44 12.86
CA ALA A 237 10.86 29.54 13.10
C ALA A 237 12.14 29.06 13.80
N ALA A 238 11.99 28.24 14.85
CA ALA A 238 13.13 27.66 15.57
C ALA A 238 13.98 26.77 14.66
N THR A 239 13.35 25.87 13.90
CA THR A 239 14.03 24.95 12.98
C THR A 239 14.78 25.70 11.89
N LEU A 240 14.15 26.68 11.24
CA LEU A 240 14.79 27.47 10.19
C LEU A 240 15.99 28.27 10.72
N ALA A 241 15.86 28.87 11.90
CA ALA A 241 16.95 29.59 12.54
C ALA A 241 18.14 28.66 12.84
N GLU A 242 17.89 27.47 13.38
CA GLU A 242 18.92 26.47 13.66
C GLU A 242 19.60 25.93 12.39
N TRP A 243 18.89 25.93 11.27
CA TRP A 243 19.39 25.45 9.98
C TRP A 243 20.00 26.57 9.13
N GLY A 244 20.07 27.80 9.65
CA GLY A 244 20.61 28.96 8.94
C GLY A 244 19.78 29.36 7.72
N ALA A 245 18.47 29.10 7.75
CA ALA A 245 17.54 29.35 6.67
C ALA A 245 16.51 30.43 7.04
N ALA A 246 15.95 31.08 6.03
CA ALA A 246 14.85 32.05 6.19
C ALA A 246 13.51 31.44 5.73
N PRO A 247 12.34 31.97 6.12
CA PRO A 247 11.04 31.46 5.70
C PRO A 247 10.87 31.29 4.19
N GLU A 248 11.49 32.14 3.38
CA GLU A 248 11.46 32.09 1.92
C GLU A 248 12.27 30.92 1.32
N SER A 249 13.01 30.19 2.17
CA SER A 249 13.80 29.02 1.81
C SER A 249 12.94 27.75 1.75
N LEU A 250 11.71 27.79 2.29
CA LEU A 250 10.80 26.64 2.29
C LEU A 250 10.30 26.31 0.89
N LEU A 251 10.40 25.04 0.54
CA LEU A 251 9.93 24.51 -0.73
C LEU A 251 9.28 23.15 -0.52
N PHE A 252 8.03 22.99 -0.95
CA PHE A 252 7.40 21.68 -0.92
C PHE A 252 8.20 20.65 -1.73
N ALA A 253 8.44 19.48 -1.14
CA ALA A 253 9.26 18.41 -1.73
C ALA A 253 8.78 17.98 -3.13
N HIS A 254 7.48 18.05 -3.41
CA HIS A 254 6.92 17.74 -4.73
C HIS A 254 7.26 18.77 -5.82
N ARG A 255 7.63 19.99 -5.44
CA ARG A 255 8.04 21.09 -6.35
C ARG A 255 9.54 21.12 -6.57
N TYR A 256 10.30 20.42 -5.72
CA TYR A 256 11.75 20.32 -5.91
C TYR A 256 12.05 19.62 -7.24
N THR A 257 12.98 20.19 -8.00
CA THR A 257 13.52 19.61 -9.21
C THR A 257 15.02 19.79 -9.18
N SER A 258 15.76 18.68 -9.25
CA SER A 258 17.22 18.73 -9.22
C SER A 258 17.80 19.19 -10.55
N ARG A 259 19.00 19.79 -10.52
CA ARG A 259 19.75 20.15 -11.73
C ARG A 259 20.09 18.90 -12.57
N SER A 260 20.32 17.76 -11.91
CA SER A 260 20.58 16.48 -12.58
C SER A 260 19.36 15.97 -13.34
N GLN A 261 18.14 16.10 -12.78
CA GLN A 261 16.90 15.79 -13.48
C GLN A 261 16.70 16.69 -14.71
N LEU A 262 16.97 17.98 -14.59
CA LEU A 262 16.91 18.91 -15.73
C LEU A 262 17.91 18.52 -16.81
N ALA A 263 19.14 18.14 -16.45
CA ALA A 263 20.15 17.69 -17.41
C ALA A 263 19.78 16.37 -18.10
N LYS A 264 19.18 15.41 -17.37
CA LYS A 264 18.71 14.13 -17.93
C LYS A 264 17.62 14.31 -19.01
N ARG A 265 16.78 15.36 -18.91
CA ARG A 265 15.80 15.69 -19.97
C ARG A 265 16.43 16.00 -21.32
N PHE A 266 17.70 16.39 -21.35
CA PHE A 266 18.44 16.73 -22.58
C PHE A 266 19.36 15.62 -23.08
N LYS A 267 19.38 14.44 -22.44
CA LYS A 267 20.12 13.25 -22.90
C LYS A 267 19.23 12.00 -22.84
N PRO A 268 18.35 11.77 -23.83
CA PRO A 268 17.63 10.52 -23.94
C PRO A 268 18.58 9.42 -24.43
N GLY A 269 18.91 8.47 -23.56
CA GLY A 269 19.71 7.29 -23.91
C GLY A 269 20.25 6.54 -22.69
N GLY A 270 20.46 5.24 -22.85
CA GLY A 270 21.06 4.37 -21.84
C GLY A 270 20.13 3.29 -21.31
N ASP A 271 20.71 2.38 -20.54
CA ASP A 271 20.06 1.26 -19.91
C ASP A 271 18.94 1.71 -18.96
N LYS A 272 17.80 1.03 -19.03
CA LYS A 272 16.58 1.36 -18.28
C LYS A 272 16.09 0.18 -17.46
N VAL A 273 15.38 0.50 -16.39
CA VAL A 273 14.57 -0.46 -15.63
C VAL A 273 13.10 -0.13 -15.89
N ALA A 274 12.34 -1.10 -16.41
CA ALA A 274 10.92 -0.92 -16.64
C ALA A 274 10.16 -1.09 -15.32
N VAL A 275 9.23 -0.18 -15.02
CA VAL A 275 8.29 -0.35 -13.90
C VAL A 275 6.95 -0.81 -14.48
N VAL A 276 6.57 -2.06 -14.21
CA VAL A 276 5.29 -2.63 -14.63
C VAL A 276 4.40 -2.79 -13.39
N THR A 277 3.18 -2.26 -13.44
CA THR A 277 2.26 -2.26 -12.29
C THR A 277 1.11 -3.22 -12.51
N LEU A 278 0.77 -3.98 -11.47
CA LEU A 278 -0.45 -4.76 -11.34
C LEU A 278 -1.17 -4.30 -10.08
N ARG A 279 -2.32 -3.64 -10.24
CA ARG A 279 -3.13 -3.12 -9.13
C ARG A 279 -4.58 -3.56 -9.19
N GLY A 280 -5.10 -4.02 -8.05
CA GLY A 280 -6.49 -4.44 -7.91
C GLY A 280 -6.69 -5.94 -8.17
N ALA A 281 -7.96 -6.37 -8.23
CA ALA A 281 -8.30 -7.77 -8.40
C ALA A 281 -7.87 -8.28 -9.78
N ILE A 282 -7.22 -9.44 -9.84
CA ILE A 282 -6.72 -10.03 -11.08
C ILE A 282 -7.87 -10.71 -11.82
N VAL A 283 -8.10 -10.29 -13.07
CA VAL A 283 -9.14 -10.85 -13.93
C VAL A 283 -8.54 -11.25 -15.28
N THR A 284 -9.22 -12.16 -15.98
CA THR A 284 -8.90 -12.45 -17.38
C THR A 284 -9.31 -11.29 -18.27
N GLY A 285 -8.65 -11.14 -19.42
CA GLY A 285 -8.95 -10.07 -20.37
C GLY A 285 -8.27 -8.74 -20.01
N ARG A 286 -8.86 -7.62 -20.43
CA ARG A 286 -8.27 -6.28 -20.24
C ARG A 286 -8.56 -5.64 -18.87
N GLY A 287 -9.52 -6.15 -18.12
CA GLY A 287 -9.95 -5.55 -16.86
C GLY A 287 -10.57 -4.16 -17.04
N GLY A 288 -10.71 -3.43 -15.95
CA GLY A 288 -11.32 -2.10 -15.93
C GLY A 288 -11.73 -1.63 -14.54
N ALA A 289 -12.23 -0.40 -14.46
CA ALA A 289 -12.82 0.15 -13.25
C ALA A 289 -14.34 -0.08 -13.26
N SER A 290 -14.88 -0.60 -12.15
CA SER A 290 -16.31 -0.71 -11.91
C SER A 290 -16.70 0.21 -10.74
N PRO A 291 -17.76 1.03 -10.86
CA PRO A 291 -18.25 1.85 -9.75
C PRO A 291 -18.60 1.03 -8.49
N LEU A 292 -18.99 -0.24 -8.66
CA LEU A 292 -19.37 -1.15 -7.58
C LEU A 292 -18.30 -2.19 -7.24
N GLY A 293 -17.26 -2.33 -8.07
CA GLY A 293 -16.27 -3.43 -7.99
C GLY A 293 -14.81 -2.98 -7.90
N GLY A 294 -14.55 -1.68 -7.80
CA GLY A 294 -13.19 -1.12 -7.75
C GLY A 294 -12.43 -1.29 -9.08
N GLN A 295 -11.12 -1.14 -9.01
CA GLN A 295 -10.23 -1.38 -10.15
C GLN A 295 -9.83 -2.86 -10.24
N SER A 296 -9.84 -3.40 -11.46
CA SER A 296 -9.34 -4.74 -11.76
C SER A 296 -8.11 -4.67 -12.66
N ALA A 297 -7.14 -5.54 -12.40
CA ALA A 297 -5.98 -5.75 -13.24
C ALA A 297 -6.29 -6.84 -14.26
N GLY A 298 -6.44 -6.44 -15.52
CA GLY A 298 -6.59 -7.38 -16.63
C GLY A 298 -5.26 -8.04 -17.00
N SER A 299 -5.26 -9.37 -17.10
CA SER A 299 -4.09 -10.13 -17.49
C SER A 299 -3.49 -9.72 -18.83
N ASP A 300 -4.33 -9.34 -19.80
CA ASP A 300 -3.87 -8.98 -21.15
C ASP A 300 -3.06 -7.68 -21.13
N VAL A 301 -3.47 -6.70 -20.32
CA VAL A 301 -2.79 -5.40 -20.20
C VAL A 301 -1.46 -5.56 -19.47
N VAL A 302 -1.43 -6.35 -18.40
CA VAL A 302 -0.19 -6.63 -17.67
C VAL A 302 0.80 -7.38 -18.58
N ASP A 303 0.33 -8.40 -19.30
CA ASP A 303 1.14 -9.13 -20.28
C ASP A 303 1.64 -8.23 -21.43
N GLU A 304 0.82 -7.33 -21.96
CA GLU A 304 1.22 -6.34 -22.96
C GLU A 304 2.44 -5.52 -22.49
N HIS A 305 2.41 -5.02 -21.24
CA HIS A 305 3.51 -4.28 -20.65
C HIS A 305 4.76 -5.14 -20.43
N LEU A 306 4.60 -6.37 -19.92
CA LEU A 306 5.73 -7.29 -19.72
C LEU A 306 6.36 -7.70 -21.07
N ARG A 307 5.56 -7.94 -22.10
CA ARG A 307 6.05 -8.21 -23.47
C ARG A 307 6.69 -6.99 -24.13
N ALA A 308 6.26 -5.78 -23.80
CA ALA A 308 6.93 -4.57 -24.26
C ALA A 308 8.32 -4.46 -23.62
N ALA A 309 8.43 -4.64 -22.31
CA ALA A 309 9.71 -4.69 -21.60
C ALA A 309 10.63 -5.81 -22.11
N LEU A 310 10.07 -6.97 -22.48
CA LEU A 310 10.83 -8.09 -23.04
C LEU A 310 11.46 -7.74 -24.40
N ARG A 311 10.73 -7.01 -25.26
CA ARG A 311 11.16 -6.68 -26.64
C ARG A 311 12.09 -5.47 -26.75
N ASP A 312 12.17 -4.65 -25.71
CA ASP A 312 12.98 -3.43 -25.72
C ASP A 312 14.41 -3.72 -25.22
N ASP A 313 15.42 -3.60 -26.09
CA ASP A 313 16.82 -3.88 -25.77
C ASP A 313 17.43 -2.87 -24.79
N ASP A 314 16.85 -1.68 -24.62
CA ASP A 314 17.28 -0.71 -23.62
C ASP A 314 16.86 -1.13 -22.20
N ILE A 315 15.81 -1.97 -22.08
CA ILE A 315 15.33 -2.45 -20.78
C ILE A 315 16.21 -3.60 -20.31
N LYS A 316 16.98 -3.37 -19.25
CA LYS A 316 17.89 -4.36 -18.66
C LYS A 316 17.28 -5.13 -17.50
N ALA A 317 16.26 -4.59 -16.85
CA ALA A 317 15.54 -5.24 -15.75
C ALA A 317 14.10 -4.73 -15.64
N VAL A 318 13.26 -5.46 -14.89
CA VAL A 318 11.88 -5.10 -14.61
C VAL A 318 11.63 -5.04 -13.11
N LEU A 319 11.11 -3.91 -12.63
CA LEU A 319 10.48 -3.80 -11.33
C LEU A 319 8.98 -4.06 -11.50
N PHE A 320 8.50 -5.20 -11.01
CA PHE A 320 7.10 -5.59 -11.09
C PHE A 320 6.38 -5.19 -9.80
N ALA A 321 5.72 -4.03 -9.82
CA ALA A 321 5.00 -3.49 -8.67
C ALA A 321 3.62 -4.16 -8.55
N VAL A 322 3.40 -4.95 -7.49
CA VAL A 322 2.20 -5.76 -7.29
C VAL A 322 1.44 -5.28 -6.07
N ASP A 323 0.23 -4.77 -6.28
CA ASP A 323 -0.70 -4.35 -5.22
C ASP A 323 -2.09 -4.96 -5.48
N SER A 324 -2.26 -6.24 -5.10
CA SER A 324 -3.41 -7.06 -5.44
C SER A 324 -3.81 -8.05 -4.35
N PRO A 325 -5.13 -8.18 -4.05
CA PRO A 325 -5.66 -9.25 -3.20
C PRO A 325 -5.73 -10.61 -3.92
N GLY A 326 -5.28 -10.68 -5.19
CA GLY A 326 -5.41 -11.85 -6.05
C GLY A 326 -6.66 -11.79 -6.94
N GLY A 327 -7.17 -12.96 -7.31
CA GLY A 327 -8.32 -13.08 -8.21
C GLY A 327 -8.26 -14.39 -9.00
N SER A 328 -8.47 -14.31 -10.31
CA SER A 328 -8.47 -15.47 -11.21
C SER A 328 -7.12 -16.19 -11.20
N ALA A 329 -7.13 -17.49 -10.86
CA ALA A 329 -5.96 -18.35 -10.89
C ALA A 329 -5.38 -18.49 -12.32
N VAL A 330 -6.25 -18.59 -13.32
CA VAL A 330 -5.84 -18.70 -14.74
C VAL A 330 -5.16 -17.42 -15.21
N ALA A 331 -5.72 -16.26 -14.88
CA ALA A 331 -5.11 -14.97 -15.21
C ALA A 331 -3.77 -14.79 -14.49
N SER A 332 -3.68 -15.25 -13.23
CA SER A 332 -2.44 -15.17 -12.44
C SER A 332 -1.34 -16.07 -13.04
N ASP A 333 -1.65 -17.31 -13.41
CA ASP A 333 -0.65 -18.19 -14.07
C ASP A 333 -0.21 -17.64 -15.42
N PHE A 334 -1.14 -17.08 -16.20
CA PHE A 334 -0.81 -16.42 -17.46
C PHE A 334 0.19 -15.26 -17.28
N ILE A 335 -0.06 -14.36 -16.32
CA ILE A 335 0.87 -13.26 -15.98
C ILE A 335 2.20 -13.80 -15.46
N ARG A 336 2.16 -14.79 -14.56
CA ARG A 336 3.36 -15.44 -14.00
C ARG A 336 4.24 -16.01 -15.11
N ARG A 337 3.66 -16.66 -16.11
CA ARG A 337 4.42 -17.16 -17.28
C ARG A 337 5.13 -16.01 -18.00
N SER A 338 4.48 -14.86 -18.18
CA SER A 338 5.11 -13.68 -18.81
C SER A 338 6.23 -13.08 -17.97
N VAL A 339 6.11 -13.10 -16.64
CA VAL A 339 7.21 -12.73 -15.72
C VAL A 339 8.38 -13.70 -15.88
N VAL A 340 8.14 -15.00 -15.88
CA VAL A 340 9.19 -16.03 -16.06
C VAL A 340 9.90 -15.87 -17.41
N ARG A 341 9.18 -15.52 -18.48
CA ARG A 341 9.77 -15.29 -19.80
C ARG A 341 10.79 -14.14 -19.84
N LEU A 342 10.61 -13.09 -19.02
CA LEU A 342 11.60 -12.02 -18.88
C LEU A 342 12.91 -12.56 -18.29
N ARG A 343 12.79 -13.38 -17.25
CA ARG A 343 13.94 -14.02 -16.58
C ARG A 343 14.67 -14.99 -17.48
N GLU A 344 13.93 -15.86 -18.18
CA GLU A 344 14.48 -16.79 -19.18
C GLU A 344 15.24 -16.04 -20.30
N ALA A 345 14.84 -14.80 -20.61
CA ALA A 345 15.51 -13.93 -21.58
C ALA A 345 16.70 -13.13 -20.98
N GLY A 346 17.07 -13.39 -19.73
CA GLY A 346 18.18 -12.72 -19.05
C GLY A 346 17.88 -11.30 -18.57
N LYS A 347 16.60 -10.91 -18.48
CA LYS A 347 16.16 -9.63 -17.89
C LYS A 347 15.68 -9.88 -16.46
N PRO A 348 16.45 -9.51 -15.42
CA PRO A 348 16.04 -9.76 -14.04
C PRO A 348 14.72 -9.08 -13.72
N VAL A 349 13.89 -9.76 -12.93
CA VAL A 349 12.62 -9.23 -12.45
C VAL A 349 12.62 -9.18 -10.93
N VAL A 350 12.39 -8.00 -10.35
CA VAL A 350 12.15 -7.82 -8.92
C VAL A 350 10.68 -7.52 -8.71
N ALA A 351 9.96 -8.39 -8.00
CA ALA A 351 8.60 -8.10 -7.56
C ALA A 351 8.65 -7.19 -6.33
N HIS A 352 7.99 -6.05 -6.40
CA HIS A 352 7.84 -5.10 -5.30
C HIS A 352 6.40 -5.10 -4.84
N MET A 353 6.16 -5.73 -3.70
CA MET A 353 4.82 -5.85 -3.14
C MET A 353 4.40 -4.54 -2.47
N GLY A 354 3.22 -4.04 -2.85
CA GLY A 354 2.59 -2.87 -2.24
C GLY A 354 1.91 -3.20 -0.92
N ALA A 355 0.79 -2.54 -0.63
CA ALA A 355 0.02 -2.80 0.59
C ALA A 355 -0.50 -4.24 0.65
N VAL A 356 -0.95 -4.80 -0.49
CA VAL A 356 -1.43 -6.18 -0.55
C VAL A 356 -0.79 -6.91 -1.73
N ALA A 357 -0.30 -8.13 -1.54
CA ALA A 357 0.16 -8.99 -2.63
C ALA A 357 -0.15 -10.45 -2.29
N ALA A 358 -1.41 -10.74 -2.05
CA ALA A 358 -1.89 -12.02 -1.52
C ALA A 358 -2.56 -12.88 -2.61
N SER A 359 -2.66 -14.19 -2.39
CA SER A 359 -3.36 -15.13 -3.28
C SER A 359 -2.78 -15.06 -4.71
N GLY A 360 -3.57 -14.70 -5.72
CA GLY A 360 -3.08 -14.45 -7.08
C GLY A 360 -1.97 -13.38 -7.17
N GLY A 361 -1.95 -12.38 -6.29
CA GLY A 361 -0.88 -11.39 -6.19
C GLY A 361 0.45 -12.01 -5.75
N TYR A 362 0.41 -12.98 -4.84
CA TYR A 362 1.58 -13.78 -4.52
C TYR A 362 1.97 -14.68 -5.70
N TYR A 363 0.97 -15.30 -6.35
CA TYR A 363 1.18 -16.21 -7.47
C TYR A 363 1.94 -15.58 -8.65
N VAL A 364 1.58 -14.36 -9.04
CA VAL A 364 2.32 -13.63 -10.09
C VAL A 364 3.73 -13.24 -9.65
N SER A 365 3.90 -12.92 -8.36
CA SER A 365 5.18 -12.49 -7.78
C SER A 365 6.19 -13.63 -7.68
N MET A 366 5.73 -14.87 -7.46
CA MET A 366 6.58 -16.08 -7.47
C MET A 366 7.32 -16.30 -8.80
N GLY A 367 6.87 -15.64 -9.89
CA GLY A 367 7.57 -15.67 -11.15
C GLY A 367 8.91 -14.92 -11.14
N ALA A 368 9.11 -13.96 -10.23
CA ALA A 368 10.26 -13.04 -10.21
C ALA A 368 11.58 -13.69 -9.70
N ASP A 369 12.71 -13.00 -9.89
CA ASP A 369 14.01 -13.41 -9.31
C ASP A 369 14.09 -13.09 -7.82
N GLU A 370 13.52 -11.96 -7.42
CA GLU A 370 13.50 -11.48 -6.04
C GLU A 370 12.14 -10.88 -5.72
N ILE A 371 11.71 -11.05 -4.48
CA ILE A 371 10.48 -10.46 -3.94
C ILE A 371 10.86 -9.57 -2.77
N VAL A 372 10.49 -8.30 -2.86
CA VAL A 372 10.65 -7.31 -1.80
C VAL A 372 9.27 -6.87 -1.32
N ALA A 373 9.08 -6.83 0.00
CA ALA A 373 7.85 -6.44 0.66
C ALA A 373 8.16 -5.57 1.87
N GLN A 374 7.23 -4.69 2.22
CA GLN A 374 7.29 -3.94 3.48
C GLN A 374 6.89 -4.85 4.65
N ALA A 375 7.27 -4.48 5.87
CA ALA A 375 6.91 -5.26 7.06
C ALA A 375 5.39 -5.35 7.23
N SER A 376 4.66 -4.29 6.86
CA SER A 376 3.19 -4.26 6.89
C SER A 376 2.49 -4.75 5.61
N THR A 377 3.22 -5.20 4.58
CA THR A 377 2.62 -5.76 3.37
C THR A 377 1.81 -7.03 3.71
N LEU A 378 0.52 -7.03 3.37
CA LEU A 378 -0.32 -8.22 3.47
C LEU A 378 -0.08 -9.15 2.27
N THR A 379 0.70 -10.21 2.47
CA THR A 379 1.04 -11.19 1.42
C THR A 379 0.73 -12.63 1.84
N GLY A 380 1.12 -13.60 1.03
CA GLY A 380 0.79 -15.01 1.26
C GLY A 380 -0.65 -15.31 0.83
N SER A 381 -1.49 -15.77 1.75
CA SER A 381 -2.83 -16.32 1.43
C SER A 381 -2.75 -17.43 0.37
N ILE A 382 -1.75 -18.30 0.48
CA ILE A 382 -1.53 -19.43 -0.43
C ILE A 382 -2.63 -20.46 -0.19
N GLY A 383 -3.57 -20.51 -1.12
CA GLY A 383 -4.76 -21.33 -1.04
C GLY A 383 -5.76 -20.90 -2.10
N VAL A 384 -6.73 -21.75 -2.37
CA VAL A 384 -7.78 -21.52 -3.37
C VAL A 384 -9.15 -21.72 -2.74
N LEU A 385 -10.10 -20.92 -3.19
CA LEU A 385 -11.51 -21.09 -2.89
C LEU A 385 -12.33 -20.85 -4.15
N ALA A 386 -13.50 -21.46 -4.22
CA ALA A 386 -14.50 -21.18 -5.24
C ALA A 386 -15.87 -21.61 -4.72
N GLY A 387 -16.92 -20.95 -5.22
CA GLY A 387 -18.26 -21.19 -4.75
C GLY A 387 -19.27 -20.23 -5.36
N LYS A 388 -20.50 -20.32 -4.88
CA LYS A 388 -21.62 -19.52 -5.34
C LYS A 388 -22.57 -19.18 -4.20
N MET A 389 -23.40 -18.18 -4.45
CA MET A 389 -24.57 -17.87 -3.63
C MET A 389 -25.80 -18.48 -4.31
N VAL A 390 -26.46 -19.42 -3.64
CA VAL A 390 -27.70 -20.03 -4.12
C VAL A 390 -28.86 -19.13 -3.68
N THR A 391 -29.72 -18.74 -4.62
CA THR A 391 -30.80 -17.76 -4.39
C THR A 391 -32.19 -18.37 -4.51
N ALA A 392 -32.30 -19.70 -4.51
CA ALA A 392 -33.60 -20.40 -4.60
C ALA A 392 -34.58 -19.91 -3.53
N GLY A 393 -34.17 -19.95 -2.26
CA GLY A 393 -35.01 -19.50 -1.15
C GLY A 393 -35.37 -18.02 -1.18
N LEU A 394 -34.53 -17.17 -1.76
CA LEU A 394 -34.82 -15.74 -1.97
C LEU A 394 -35.94 -15.57 -2.99
N TYR A 395 -35.90 -16.33 -4.08
CA TYR A 395 -36.95 -16.31 -5.11
C TYR A 395 -38.29 -16.77 -4.52
N ASP A 396 -38.28 -17.86 -3.75
CA ASP A 396 -39.47 -18.36 -3.06
C ASP A 396 -40.07 -17.31 -2.13
N LYS A 397 -39.22 -16.64 -1.33
CA LYS A 397 -39.65 -15.57 -0.41
C LYS A 397 -40.27 -14.38 -1.12
N LEU A 398 -39.80 -14.06 -2.32
CA LEU A 398 -40.29 -12.94 -3.12
C LEU A 398 -41.48 -13.34 -4.02
N GLY A 399 -41.89 -14.62 -4.02
CA GLY A 399 -42.93 -15.12 -4.91
C GLY A 399 -42.52 -15.11 -6.39
N LEU A 400 -41.22 -15.16 -6.67
CA LEU A 400 -40.68 -15.19 -8.03
C LEU A 400 -40.63 -16.63 -8.54
N VAL A 401 -41.16 -16.84 -9.75
CA VAL A 401 -41.04 -18.13 -10.44
C VAL A 401 -39.79 -18.11 -11.32
N ARG A 402 -38.88 -19.05 -11.08
CA ARG A 402 -37.70 -19.28 -11.92
C ARG A 402 -37.70 -20.72 -12.41
N GLU A 403 -37.69 -20.89 -13.74
CA GLU A 403 -37.49 -22.17 -14.40
C GLU A 403 -36.07 -22.25 -14.95
N THR A 404 -35.35 -23.34 -14.67
CA THR A 404 -34.04 -23.60 -15.28
C THR A 404 -34.19 -24.57 -16.43
N ILE A 405 -33.66 -24.18 -17.59
CA ILE A 405 -33.59 -25.03 -18.78
C ILE A 405 -32.13 -25.41 -18.97
N ASP A 406 -31.78 -26.60 -18.51
CA ASP A 406 -30.41 -27.11 -18.56
C ASP A 406 -30.16 -27.89 -19.85
N VAL A 407 -29.16 -27.43 -20.61
CA VAL A 407 -28.71 -28.08 -21.85
C VAL A 407 -27.28 -28.59 -21.64
N GLY A 408 -27.20 -29.88 -21.32
CA GLY A 408 -25.96 -30.58 -20.97
C GLY A 408 -25.83 -30.83 -19.47
N ALA A 409 -25.29 -31.99 -19.08
CA ALA A 409 -25.33 -32.47 -17.70
C ALA A 409 -24.62 -31.57 -16.66
N ALA A 410 -23.78 -30.63 -17.08
CA ALA A 410 -23.04 -29.71 -16.20
C ALA A 410 -23.39 -28.22 -16.43
N SER A 411 -24.44 -27.90 -17.20
CA SER A 411 -24.80 -26.50 -17.50
C SER A 411 -25.19 -25.71 -16.25
N GLY A 412 -25.80 -26.39 -15.28
CA GLY A 412 -26.28 -25.80 -14.04
C GLY A 412 -25.22 -25.65 -12.94
N THR A 413 -24.01 -26.21 -13.07
CA THR A 413 -23.05 -26.35 -11.95
C THR A 413 -22.88 -25.06 -11.15
N PHE A 414 -22.63 -23.92 -11.80
CA PHE A 414 -22.46 -22.62 -11.12
C PHE A 414 -23.71 -21.72 -11.11
N SER A 415 -24.87 -22.26 -11.46
CA SER A 415 -26.16 -21.56 -11.38
C SER A 415 -26.52 -21.23 -9.93
N SER A 416 -27.05 -20.03 -9.68
CA SER A 416 -27.64 -19.68 -8.37
C SER A 416 -29.02 -20.30 -8.16
N ALA A 417 -29.53 -21.07 -9.13
CA ALA A 417 -30.86 -21.66 -9.08
C ALA A 417 -31.01 -22.85 -8.14
N HIS A 418 -29.92 -23.59 -7.96
CA HIS A 418 -29.92 -24.78 -7.14
C HIS A 418 -28.58 -24.89 -6.43
N GLU A 419 -28.58 -25.70 -5.39
CA GLU A 419 -27.38 -26.11 -4.70
C GLU A 419 -26.47 -26.95 -5.60
N PHE A 420 -25.19 -27.04 -5.26
CA PHE A 420 -24.30 -28.00 -5.87
C PHE A 420 -24.78 -29.43 -5.57
N SER A 421 -24.93 -30.23 -6.62
CA SER A 421 -25.07 -31.68 -6.51
C SER A 421 -23.75 -32.34 -6.08
N ASP A 422 -23.77 -33.63 -5.75
CA ASP A 422 -22.55 -34.38 -5.44
C ASP A 422 -21.56 -34.36 -6.63
N ASP A 423 -22.05 -34.51 -7.86
CA ASP A 423 -21.25 -34.40 -9.08
C ASP A 423 -20.65 -33.01 -9.27
N ASP A 424 -21.39 -31.95 -8.92
CA ASP A 424 -20.88 -30.58 -8.96
C ASP A 424 -19.77 -30.37 -7.93
N TRP A 425 -19.96 -30.87 -6.71
CA TRP A 425 -18.95 -30.82 -5.65
C TRP A 425 -17.69 -31.59 -6.05
N GLU A 426 -17.81 -32.76 -6.67
CA GLU A 426 -16.67 -33.50 -7.20
C GLU A 426 -15.91 -32.69 -8.26
N ARG A 427 -16.63 -32.07 -9.21
CA ARG A 427 -16.02 -31.23 -10.25
C ARG A 427 -15.30 -30.02 -9.64
N LEU A 428 -15.96 -29.33 -8.71
CA LEU A 428 -15.38 -28.20 -8.00
C LEU A 428 -14.14 -28.61 -7.21
N ASN A 429 -14.20 -29.73 -6.49
CA ASN A 429 -13.07 -30.24 -5.73
C ASN A 429 -11.89 -30.61 -6.61
N ARG A 430 -12.10 -31.32 -7.74
CA ARG A 430 -11.03 -31.59 -8.71
C ARG A 430 -10.38 -30.31 -9.24
N TRP A 431 -11.17 -29.25 -9.46
CA TRP A 431 -10.63 -27.95 -9.87
C TRP A 431 -9.83 -27.28 -8.75
N LEU A 432 -10.36 -27.27 -7.52
CA LEU A 432 -9.66 -26.72 -6.35
C LEU A 432 -8.34 -27.46 -6.09
N ASP A 433 -8.32 -28.78 -6.19
CA ASP A 433 -7.09 -29.58 -6.04
C ASP A 433 -6.07 -29.22 -7.12
N ARG A 434 -6.51 -29.13 -8.38
CA ARG A 434 -5.63 -28.78 -9.50
C ARG A 434 -5.04 -27.37 -9.39
N VAL A 435 -5.76 -26.42 -8.82
CA VAL A 435 -5.26 -25.04 -8.64
C VAL A 435 -4.33 -24.94 -7.43
N TYR A 436 -4.55 -25.76 -6.41
CA TYR A 436 -3.75 -25.75 -5.19
C TYR A 436 -2.40 -26.46 -5.35
N LEU A 437 -2.38 -27.58 -6.06
CA LEU A 437 -1.18 -28.36 -6.40
C LEU A 437 -0.40 -27.71 -7.54
#